data_AF-A0A849TB48-F1
#
_entry.id   AF-A0A849TB48-F1
#
_cell.length_a   1.000
_cell.length_b   1.000
_cell.length_c   1.000
_cell.angle_alpha   90.00
_cell.angle_beta   90.00
_cell.angle_gamma   90.00
#
_symmetry.space_group_name_H-M   'P 1'
#
loop_
_entity.id
_entity.type
_entity.pdbx_description
1 polymer ?
#
loop_
_entity_poly.entity_id
_entity_poly.type
_entity_poly.pdbx_seq_one_letter_code
_entity_poly.pdbx_strand_id
1 'polypeptide(L)'
;MAIKQALISVSDKSGVLEFAQGLHQLGVKILSTGGTAKLFADNGIPVTEVADYTGFPEMLDGRVKTLQPKVHAGILARRDLPEHLATLAKHNIPTIDLVVVNLYPFAATIAKPNCSLEDA
;
A
#
# COMPACT_ATOMS: atom_id res chain seq x y z
N MET A 1 -8.93 -15.97 9.87
CA MET A 1 -9.50 -14.60 9.87
C MET A 1 -9.84 -14.22 8.43
N ALA A 2 -10.94 -13.50 8.21
CA ALA A 2 -11.22 -12.89 6.92
C ALA A 2 -10.35 -11.64 6.74
N ILE A 3 -9.83 -11.42 5.54
CA ILE A 3 -9.10 -10.21 5.15
C ILE A 3 -10.11 -9.06 5.11
N LYS A 4 -9.85 -7.96 5.82
CA LYS A 4 -10.73 -6.77 5.83
C LYS A 4 -10.09 -5.58 5.12
N GLN A 5 -8.77 -5.49 5.15
CA GLN A 5 -8.03 -4.38 4.54
C GLN A 5 -6.73 -4.85 3.89
N ALA A 6 -6.47 -4.38 2.67
CA ALA A 6 -5.27 -4.66 1.90
C ALA A 6 -4.51 -3.35 1.58
N LEU A 7 -3.19 -3.36 1.77
CA LEU A 7 -2.30 -2.34 1.26
C LEU A 7 -1.65 -2.85 -0.03
N ILE A 8 -1.88 -2.16 -1.15
CA ILE A 8 -1.34 -2.53 -2.46
C ILE A 8 -0.42 -1.41 -2.95
N SER A 9 0.87 -1.71 -3.12
CA SER A 9 1.86 -0.77 -3.63
C SER A 9 2.86 -1.49 -4.51
N VAL A 10 2.56 -1.52 -5.80
CA VAL A 10 3.33 -2.25 -6.81
C VAL A 10 3.96 -1.32 -7.85
N SER A 11 5.18 -1.64 -8.27
CA SER A 11 5.83 -1.05 -9.43
C SER A 11 5.31 -1.69 -10.73
N ASP A 12 5.39 -3.01 -10.82
CA ASP A 12 4.78 -3.80 -11.90
C ASP A 12 3.28 -4.00 -11.61
N LYS A 13 2.44 -3.52 -12.54
CA LYS A 13 0.98 -3.50 -12.41
C LYS A 13 0.31 -4.69 -13.11
N SER A 14 1.07 -5.65 -13.61
CA SER A 14 0.56 -6.85 -14.27
C SER A 14 -0.44 -7.59 -13.37
N GLY A 15 -1.68 -7.77 -13.84
CA GLY A 15 -2.76 -8.47 -13.13
C GLY A 15 -3.29 -7.77 -11.86
N VAL A 16 -2.80 -6.57 -11.52
CA VAL A 16 -3.16 -5.92 -10.26
C VAL A 16 -4.60 -5.42 -10.26
N LEU A 17 -5.15 -5.12 -11.44
CA LEU A 17 -6.50 -4.58 -11.57
C LEU A 17 -7.54 -5.67 -11.26
N GLU A 18 -7.43 -6.83 -11.91
CA GLU A 18 -8.29 -7.99 -11.70
C GLU A 18 -8.20 -8.48 -10.25
N PHE A 19 -6.98 -8.46 -9.70
CA PHE A 19 -6.75 -8.80 -8.30
C PHE A 19 -7.48 -7.83 -7.35
N ALA A 20 -7.34 -6.52 -7.56
CA ALA A 20 -8.02 -5.50 -6.76
C ALA A 20 -9.55 -5.56 -6.89
N GLN A 21 -10.08 -5.85 -8.08
CA GLN A 21 -11.51 -6.06 -8.29
C GLN A 21 -12.03 -7.26 -7.48
N GLY A 22 -11.32 -8.38 -7.49
CA GLY A 22 -11.68 -9.56 -6.70
C GLY A 22 -11.70 -9.25 -5.19
N LEU A 23 -10.70 -8.53 -4.69
CA LEU A 23 -10.68 -8.08 -3.29
C LEU A 23 -11.86 -7.16 -2.96
N HIS A 24 -12.17 -6.22 -3.85
CA HIS A 24 -13.29 -5.30 -3.66
C HIS A 24 -14.64 -6.04 -3.62
N GLN A 25 -14.85 -7.02 -4.49
CA GLN A 25 -16.06 -7.88 -4.51
C GLN A 25 -16.23 -8.68 -3.21
N LEU A 26 -15.13 -9.02 -2.54
CA LEU A 26 -15.12 -9.66 -1.23
C LEU A 26 -15.31 -8.68 -0.06
N GLY A 27 -15.52 -7.39 -0.35
CA GLY A 27 -15.70 -6.34 0.67
C GLY A 27 -14.41 -5.87 1.34
N VAL A 28 -13.24 -6.19 0.76
CA VAL A 28 -11.94 -5.76 1.28
C VAL A 28 -11.71 -4.29 0.95
N LYS A 29 -11.31 -3.51 1.97
CA LYS A 29 -10.90 -2.11 1.78
C LYS A 29 -9.49 -2.06 1.19
N ILE A 30 -9.28 -1.22 0.18
CA ILE A 30 -7.99 -1.10 -0.50
C ILE A 30 -7.33 0.23 -0.13
N LEU A 31 -6.13 0.14 0.43
CA LEU A 31 -5.18 1.24 0.58
C LEU A 31 -4.16 1.16 -0.55
N SER A 32 -3.84 2.28 -1.20
CA SER A 32 -2.84 2.33 -2.27
C SER A 32 -2.14 3.69 -2.32
N THR A 33 -1.13 3.83 -3.19
CA THR A 33 -0.37 5.08 -3.34
C THR A 33 -0.16 5.45 -4.80
N GLY A 34 -0.13 6.77 -5.08
CA GLY A 34 0.33 7.32 -6.35
C GLY A 34 -0.28 6.64 -7.57
N GLY A 35 0.56 6.23 -8.52
CA GLY A 35 0.11 5.63 -9.78
C GLY A 35 -0.73 4.35 -9.65
N THR A 36 -0.59 3.59 -8.55
CA THR A 36 -1.42 2.39 -8.32
C THR A 36 -2.79 2.76 -7.77
N ALA A 37 -2.88 3.78 -6.90
CA ALA A 37 -4.17 4.31 -6.45
C ALA A 37 -4.94 4.93 -7.62
N LYS A 38 -4.24 5.72 -8.45
CA LYS A 38 -4.80 6.30 -9.67
C LYS A 38 -5.37 5.23 -10.61
N LEU A 39 -4.62 4.16 -10.88
CA LEU A 39 -5.09 3.05 -11.72
C LEU A 39 -6.43 2.48 -11.21
N PHE A 40 -6.56 2.27 -9.90
CA PHE A 40 -7.79 1.74 -9.31
C PHE A 40 -8.95 2.73 -9.42
N ALA A 41 -8.72 3.99 -9.08
CA ALA A 41 -9.74 5.04 -9.16
C ALA A 41 -10.25 5.24 -10.60
N ASP A 42 -9.34 5.29 -11.57
CA ASP A 42 -9.65 5.45 -13.00
C ASP A 42 -10.48 4.27 -13.56
N ASN A 43 -10.45 3.10 -12.89
CA ASN A 43 -11.20 1.90 -13.25
C ASN A 43 -12.38 1.60 -12.30
N GLY A 44 -12.81 2.59 -11.52
CA GLY A 44 -14.01 2.47 -10.67
C GLY A 44 -13.85 1.56 -9.45
N ILE A 45 -12.62 1.22 -9.05
CA ILE A 45 -12.36 0.45 -7.84
C ILE A 45 -12.21 1.44 -6.67
N PRO A 46 -13.05 1.38 -5.63
CA PRO A 46 -12.90 2.21 -4.46
C PRO A 46 -11.55 1.97 -3.78
N VAL A 47 -10.78 3.04 -3.67
CA VAL A 47 -9.43 3.03 -3.10
C VAL A 47 -9.27 4.23 -2.18
N THR A 48 -8.61 4.03 -1.05
CA THR A 48 -8.16 5.12 -0.18
C THR A 48 -6.67 5.35 -0.40
N GLU A 49 -6.30 6.59 -0.71
CA GLU A 49 -4.88 6.94 -0.84
C GLU A 49 -4.20 6.95 0.54
N VAL A 50 -2.94 6.49 0.61
CA VAL A 50 -2.20 6.46 1.87
C VAL A 50 -2.02 7.85 2.47
N ALA A 51 -1.93 8.90 1.64
CA ALA A 51 -1.87 10.28 2.11
C ALA A 51 -3.14 10.64 2.91
N ASP A 52 -4.32 10.34 2.38
CA ASP A 52 -5.61 10.53 3.08
C ASP A 52 -5.72 9.66 4.32
N TYR A 53 -5.28 8.40 4.22
CA TYR A 53 -5.29 7.47 5.34
C TYR A 53 -4.42 7.94 6.50
N THR A 54 -3.24 8.50 6.21
CA THR A 54 -2.27 8.96 7.23
C THR A 54 -2.50 10.40 7.66
N GLY A 55 -3.17 11.22 6.85
CA GLY A 55 -3.26 12.67 7.03
C GLY A 55 -1.95 13.39 6.74
N PHE A 56 -0.98 12.73 6.11
CA PHE A 56 0.34 13.27 5.83
C PHE A 56 0.55 13.34 4.30
N PRO A 57 0.91 14.52 3.76
CA PRO A 57 1.04 14.70 2.32
C PRO A 57 2.24 13.94 1.75
N GLU A 58 2.25 13.74 0.44
CA GLU A 58 3.45 13.27 -0.25
C GLU A 58 4.57 14.32 -0.19
N MET A 59 5.80 13.89 0.07
CA MET A 59 6.97 14.76 0.12
C MET A 59 8.23 14.02 -0.36
N LEU A 60 9.26 14.78 -0.73
CA LEU A 60 10.56 14.26 -1.18
C LEU A 60 10.41 13.27 -2.36
N ASP A 61 9.64 13.66 -3.38
CA ASP A 61 9.38 12.84 -4.58
C ASP A 61 8.87 11.43 -4.26
N GLY A 62 7.98 11.34 -3.25
CA GLY A 62 7.36 10.08 -2.84
C GLY A 62 8.24 9.15 -2.01
N ARG A 63 9.45 9.59 -1.60
CA ARG A 63 10.40 8.76 -0.84
C ARG A 63 9.90 8.30 0.54
N VAL A 64 9.00 9.07 1.17
CA VAL A 64 8.58 8.82 2.56
C VAL A 64 7.07 8.65 2.75
N LYS A 65 6.33 8.43 1.65
CA LYS A 65 4.85 8.38 1.67
C LYS A 65 4.24 7.29 2.57
N THR A 66 4.90 6.14 2.71
CA THR A 66 4.42 5.01 3.53
C THR A 66 5.16 4.84 4.85
N LEU A 67 6.23 5.61 5.10
CA LEU A 67 7.06 5.53 6.32
C LEU A 67 6.36 6.23 7.49
N GLN A 68 5.16 5.76 7.81
CA GLN A 68 4.24 6.36 8.77
C GLN A 68 3.82 5.33 9.82
N PRO A 69 3.80 5.69 11.12
CA PRO A 69 3.38 4.77 12.18
C PRO A 69 1.99 4.18 11.97
N LYS A 70 1.05 4.95 11.40
CA LYS A 70 -0.32 4.46 11.14
C LYS A 70 -0.37 3.32 10.12
N VAL A 71 0.54 3.30 9.16
CA VAL A 71 0.68 2.20 8.18
C VAL A 71 1.36 1.00 8.85
N HIS A 72 2.55 1.23 9.43
CA HIS A 72 3.35 0.14 9.98
C HIS A 72 2.74 -0.50 11.24
N ALA A 73 2.06 0.25 12.10
CA ALA A 73 1.34 -0.30 13.24
C ALA A 73 0.18 -1.20 12.78
N GLY A 74 -0.54 -0.82 11.72
CA GLY A 74 -1.59 -1.66 11.12
C GLY A 74 -1.05 -3.00 10.59
N ILE A 75 0.18 -3.02 10.10
CA ILE A 75 0.87 -4.23 9.60
C ILE A 75 1.46 -5.07 10.76
N LEU A 76 2.18 -4.42 11.68
CA LEU A 76 3.04 -5.07 12.67
C LEU A 76 2.31 -5.46 13.97
N ALA A 77 1.11 -4.94 14.22
CA ALA A 77 0.36 -5.29 15.42
C ALA A 77 0.04 -6.78 15.47
N ARG A 78 0.52 -7.43 16.54
CA ARG A 78 0.21 -8.80 16.89
C ARG A 78 -1.26 -8.91 17.29
N ARG A 79 -2.02 -9.69 16.53
CA ARG A 79 -3.46 -9.88 16.74
C ARG A 79 -3.78 -10.84 17.89
N ASP A 80 -2.80 -11.65 18.29
CA ASP A 80 -2.86 -12.57 19.43
C ASP A 80 -2.55 -11.89 20.77
N LEU A 81 -2.13 -10.63 20.76
CA LEU A 81 -1.81 -9.86 21.95
C LEU A 81 -2.85 -8.73 22.16
N PRO A 82 -3.78 -8.86 23.13
CA PRO A 82 -4.87 -7.89 23.34
C PRO A 82 -4.40 -6.45 23.54
N GLU A 83 -3.23 -6.24 24.14
CA GLU A 83 -2.62 -4.92 24.35
C GLU A 83 -2.32 -4.19 23.03
N HIS A 84 -1.85 -4.91 22.00
CA HIS A 84 -1.60 -4.32 20.68
C HIS A 84 -2.91 -3.89 20.02
N LEU A 85 -3.95 -4.73 20.09
CA LEU A 85 -5.27 -4.38 19.55
C LEU A 85 -5.91 -3.19 20.28
N ALA A 86 -5.75 -3.13 21.61
CA ALA A 86 -6.19 -1.98 22.41
C ALA A 86 -5.44 -0.70 22.01
N THR A 87 -4.14 -0.78 21.77
CA THR A 87 -3.32 0.34 21.30
C THR A 87 -3.77 0.83 19.92
N LEU A 88 -3.99 -0.08 18.98
CA LEU A 88 -4.51 0.26 17.66
C LEU A 88 -5.86 0.96 17.74
N ALA A 89 -6.79 0.42 18.54
CA ALA A 89 -8.12 1.01 18.72
C ALA A 89 -8.05 2.41 19.34
N LYS A 90 -7.22 2.60 20.38
CA LYS A 90 -7.01 3.90 21.04
C LYS A 90 -6.53 4.98 20.07
N HIS A 91 -5.71 4.61 19.09
CA HIS A 91 -5.14 5.53 18.12
C HIS A 91 -5.89 5.55 16.78
N ASN A 92 -7.05 4.89 16.68
CA ASN A 92 -7.85 4.78 15.45
C ASN A 92 -7.04 4.25 14.25
N ILE A 93 -6.27 3.18 14.50
CA ILE A 93 -5.42 2.53 13.50
C ILE A 93 -6.05 1.18 13.13
N PRO A 94 -6.69 1.05 11.96
CA PRO A 94 -7.17 -0.24 11.47
C PRO A 94 -6.01 -1.21 11.21
N THR A 95 -6.26 -2.51 11.35
CA THR A 95 -5.30 -3.53 10.93
C THR A 95 -5.16 -3.57 9.41
N ILE A 96 -3.98 -3.95 8.93
CA ILE A 96 -3.72 -4.27 7.52
C ILE A 96 -3.48 -5.78 7.47
N ASP A 97 -4.37 -6.50 6.79
CA ASP A 97 -4.42 -7.97 6.81
C ASP A 97 -3.70 -8.58 5.61
N LEU A 98 -3.56 -7.80 4.54
CA LEU A 98 -2.87 -8.19 3.31
C LEU A 98 -1.96 -7.05 2.85
N VAL A 99 -0.72 -7.39 2.50
CA VAL A 99 0.25 -6.45 1.92
C VAL A 99 0.69 -7.02 0.58
N VAL A 100 0.44 -6.28 -0.50
CA VAL A 100 0.81 -6.66 -1.87
C VAL A 100 1.79 -5.64 -2.41
N VAL A 101 3.05 -6.04 -2.47
CA VAL A 101 4.16 -5.16 -2.85
C VAL A 101 5.07 -5.91 -3.81
N ASN A 102 5.46 -5.22 -4.88
CA ASN A 102 6.64 -5.58 -5.67
C ASN A 102 7.50 -4.32 -5.82
N LEU A 103 8.81 -4.52 -5.92
CA LEU A 103 9.79 -3.44 -5.88
C LEU A 103 10.01 -2.87 -7.28
N TYR A 104 10.52 -1.65 -7.33
CA TYR A 104 11.05 -1.10 -8.57
C TYR A 104 12.09 -2.07 -9.16
N PRO A 105 12.03 -2.40 -10.46
CA PRO A 105 12.86 -3.45 -11.04
C PRO A 105 14.30 -2.97 -11.27
N PHE A 106 15.03 -2.73 -10.18
CA PHE A 106 16.38 -2.16 -10.17
C PHE A 106 17.34 -2.90 -11.11
N ALA A 107 17.35 -4.24 -11.07
CA ALA A 107 18.18 -5.06 -11.95
C ALA A 107 17.89 -4.82 -13.44
N ALA A 108 16.62 -4.65 -13.81
CA ALA A 108 16.24 -4.34 -15.18
C ALA A 108 16.58 -2.89 -15.55
N THR A 109 16.50 -1.96 -14.59
CA THR A 109 16.89 -0.56 -14.77
C THR A 109 18.37 -0.46 -15.11
N ILE A 110 19.26 -1.05 -14.30
CA ILE A 110 20.72 -0.98 -14.52
C ILE A 110 21.17 -1.78 -15.74
N ALA A 111 20.37 -2.73 -16.23
CA ALA A 111 20.66 -3.48 -17.45
C ALA A 111 20.37 -2.69 -18.74
N LYS A 112 19.70 -1.53 -18.65
CA LYS A 112 19.43 -0.69 -19.83
C LYS A 112 20.75 -0.12 -20.39
N PRO A 113 20.99 -0.17 -21.71
CA PRO A 113 22.25 0.27 -22.31
C PRO A 113 22.67 1.71 -21.97
N ASN A 114 21.69 2.58 -21.68
CA ASN A 114 21.90 4.00 -21.39
C ASN A 114 21.57 4.38 -19.93
N CYS A 115 21.56 3.42 -19.00
CA CYS A 115 21.35 3.73 -17.58
C CYS A 115 22.53 4.54 -17.05
N SER A 116 22.27 5.75 -16.55
CA SER A 116 23.27 6.52 -15.83
C SER A 116 23.35 6.06 -14.36
N LEU A 117 24.37 6.53 -13.63
CA LEU A 117 24.43 6.34 -12.18
C LEU A 117 23.30 7.06 -11.44
N GLU A 118 22.77 8.15 -12.01
CA GLU A 118 21.65 8.90 -11.43
C GLU A 118 20.31 8.16 -11.59
N ASP A 119 20.18 7.32 -12.61
CA ASP A 119 18.99 6.49 -12.88
C ASP A 119 18.92 5.20 -12.03
N ALA A 120 20.07 4.80 -11.45
CA ALA A 120 20.22 3.58 -10.66
C ALA A 120 19.82 3.83 -9.20
#